data_AF-A0A0G1CCU9-F1
#
_entry.id   AF-A0A0G1CCU9-F1
#
_cell.length_a   1.000
_cell.length_b   1.000
_cell.length_c   1.000
_cell.angle_alpha   90.00
_cell.angle_beta   90.00
_cell.angle_gamma   90.00
#
_symmetry.space_group_name_H-M   'P 1'
#
loop_
_entity.id
_entity.type
_entity.pdbx_description
1 polymer ?
#
loop_
_entity_poly.entity_id
_entity_poly.type
_entity_poly.pdbx_seq_one_letter_code
_entity_poly.pdbx_strand_id
1 'polypeptide(L)'
;MPKIYLTIVFSLALILSGCSLLSTPQAPSNLTPEPSNPYSKEISIGGVVLTVETAQNDAERAQGLSGRQSLPEGSGMVFLFDKPDRYSFWMKDMNFALDFIWLSKDQVVEITPQVPAPSAQVPIPATIRPSQPVTAVIEVPAGWAIKSNIKVGDKVLGLTR
;
A
#
# COMPACT_ATOMS: atom_id res chain seq x y z
N MET A 1 69.67 -24.56 -20.59
CA MET A 1 69.58 -25.81 -21.38
C MET A 1 68.33 -26.58 -20.92
N PRO A 2 67.66 -27.35 -21.79
CA PRO A 2 66.37 -27.00 -22.39
C PRO A 2 65.13 -27.75 -21.83
N LYS A 3 63.96 -27.26 -22.27
CA LYS A 3 62.63 -27.89 -22.24
C LYS A 3 62.65 -29.31 -22.83
N ILE A 4 61.74 -30.18 -22.40
CA ILE A 4 60.87 -31.00 -23.29
C ILE A 4 59.86 -31.84 -22.46
N TYR A 5 58.62 -31.82 -22.95
CA TYR A 5 57.39 -32.47 -22.47
C TYR A 5 57.36 -33.96 -22.84
N LEU A 6 56.65 -34.79 -22.07
CA LEU A 6 55.90 -35.90 -22.67
C LEU A 6 54.69 -36.37 -21.81
N THR A 7 53.53 -36.03 -22.36
CA THR A 7 52.20 -36.65 -22.35
C THR A 7 52.11 -38.10 -21.83
N ILE A 8 51.07 -38.42 -21.06
CA ILE A 8 49.96 -39.32 -21.47
C ILE A 8 48.96 -39.51 -20.33
N VAL A 9 47.72 -39.25 -20.70
CA VAL A 9 46.45 -39.36 -19.99
C VAL A 9 46.19 -40.81 -19.59
N PHE A 10 45.75 -41.06 -18.36
CA PHE A 10 44.90 -42.21 -18.07
C PHE A 10 43.75 -41.82 -17.13
N SER A 11 42.59 -41.79 -17.75
CA SER A 11 41.27 -41.59 -17.17
C SER A 11 40.97 -42.62 -16.09
N LEU A 12 40.38 -42.18 -14.99
CA LEU A 12 39.35 -42.98 -14.32
C LEU A 12 38.29 -42.05 -13.73
N ALA A 13 37.29 -41.76 -14.56
CA ALA A 13 36.06 -41.12 -14.14
C ALA A 13 35.24 -42.12 -13.33
N LEU A 14 35.02 -41.84 -12.06
CA LEU A 14 33.97 -42.49 -11.29
C LEU A 14 33.46 -41.53 -10.21
N ILE A 15 32.46 -40.71 -10.58
CA ILE A 15 31.57 -40.11 -9.60
C ILE A 15 30.16 -40.32 -10.12
N LEU A 16 29.51 -41.38 -9.63
CA LEU A 16 28.05 -41.49 -9.66
C LEU A 16 27.49 -40.40 -8.75
N SER A 17 27.16 -39.25 -9.31
CA SER A 17 26.25 -38.30 -8.66
C SER A 17 24.90 -38.41 -9.34
N GLY A 18 24.02 -39.21 -8.74
CA GLY A 18 22.62 -39.26 -9.12
C GLY A 18 22.00 -37.88 -8.94
N CYS A 19 21.76 -37.18 -10.05
CA CYS A 19 20.87 -36.04 -10.07
C CYS A 19 19.45 -36.55 -9.86
N SER A 20 19.04 -36.63 -8.60
CA SER A 20 17.61 -36.69 -8.27
C SER A 20 17.03 -35.32 -8.60
N LEU A 21 16.28 -35.26 -9.69
CA LEU A 21 15.48 -34.11 -10.09
C LEU A 21 14.45 -33.84 -8.99
N LEU A 22 14.79 -32.97 -8.04
CA LEU A 22 13.83 -32.36 -7.13
C LEU A 22 12.92 -31.47 -7.98
N SER A 23 11.82 -32.07 -8.45
CA SER A 23 10.68 -31.31 -8.95
C SER A 23 10.15 -30.51 -7.77
N THR A 24 10.46 -29.22 -7.74
CA THR A 24 9.81 -28.31 -6.80
C THR A 24 8.32 -28.26 -7.17
N PRO A 25 7.40 -28.47 -6.23
CA PRO A 25 6.00 -28.22 -6.51
C PRO A 25 5.83 -26.71 -6.70
N GLN A 26 5.73 -26.27 -7.96
CA GLN A 26 5.19 -24.94 -8.26
C GLN A 26 3.74 -24.92 -7.76
N ALA A 27 3.50 -24.11 -6.73
CA ALA A 27 2.16 -23.76 -6.33
C ALA A 27 1.42 -23.18 -7.55
N PRO A 28 0.18 -23.61 -7.83
CA PRO A 28 -0.58 -23.09 -8.96
C PRO A 28 -0.81 -21.59 -8.74
N SER A 29 -0.17 -20.77 -9.57
CA SER A 29 -0.37 -19.33 -9.62
C SER A 29 -1.67 -19.01 -10.36
N ASN A 30 -2.80 -19.38 -9.77
CA ASN A 30 -4.10 -18.82 -10.13
C ASN A 30 -4.40 -17.66 -9.18
N LEU A 31 -3.65 -16.57 -9.34
CA LEU A 31 -4.12 -15.26 -8.94
C LEU A 31 -4.46 -14.55 -10.24
N THR A 32 -5.72 -14.61 -10.63
CA THR A 32 -6.29 -13.64 -11.55
C THR A 32 -5.90 -12.26 -11.00
N PRO A 33 -5.22 -11.38 -11.74
CA PRO A 33 -5.03 -10.02 -11.27
C PRO A 33 -6.42 -9.44 -11.05
N GLU A 34 -6.76 -9.14 -9.80
CA GLU A 34 -7.91 -8.31 -9.46
C GLU A 34 -7.92 -7.12 -10.42
N PRO A 35 -9.07 -6.74 -11.01
CA PRO A 35 -9.12 -5.68 -12.00
C PRO A 35 -8.48 -4.43 -11.39
N SER A 36 -7.28 -4.08 -11.88
CA SER A 36 -6.57 -2.91 -11.42
C SER A 36 -7.46 -1.72 -11.71
N ASN A 37 -7.97 -1.09 -10.65
CA ASN A 37 -8.71 0.16 -10.78
C ASN A 37 -7.84 1.09 -11.65
N PRO A 38 -8.30 1.54 -12.83
CA PRO A 38 -7.49 2.34 -13.75
C PRO A 38 -7.10 3.70 -13.15
N TYR A 39 -7.64 4.03 -11.98
CA TYR A 39 -7.35 5.22 -11.18
C TYR A 39 -6.39 4.94 -10.01
N SER A 40 -5.64 3.84 -10.08
CA SER A 40 -4.51 3.56 -9.19
C SER A 40 -3.26 4.33 -9.62
N LYS A 41 -2.56 4.93 -8.67
CA LYS A 41 -1.35 5.73 -8.93
C LYS A 41 -0.34 5.62 -7.80
N GLU A 42 0.95 5.67 -8.13
CA GLU A 42 2.00 5.83 -7.14
C GLU A 42 2.13 7.29 -6.69
N ILE A 43 2.16 7.50 -5.38
CA ILE A 43 2.50 8.75 -4.72
C ILE A 43 3.66 8.51 -3.75
N SER A 44 4.26 9.59 -3.26
CA SER A 44 5.24 9.52 -2.16
C SER A 44 4.85 10.46 -1.03
N ILE A 45 4.87 9.98 0.21
CA ILE A 45 4.65 10.77 1.42
C ILE A 45 5.92 10.69 2.25
N GLY A 46 6.60 11.83 2.48
CA GLY A 46 7.83 11.84 3.28
C GLY A 46 8.95 10.94 2.72
N GLY A 47 8.91 10.62 1.41
CA GLY A 47 9.85 9.69 0.76
C GLY A 47 9.39 8.23 0.72
N VAL A 48 8.28 7.88 1.38
CA VAL A 48 7.69 6.53 1.35
C VAL A 48 6.71 6.42 0.18
N VAL A 49 6.86 5.41 -0.67
CA VAL A 49 5.98 5.18 -1.83
C VAL A 49 4.71 4.44 -1.41
N LEU A 50 3.57 4.86 -1.98
CA LEU A 50 2.26 4.28 -1.75
C LEU A 50 1.48 4.22 -3.06
N THR A 51 0.81 3.10 -3.35
CA THR A 51 -0.12 2.98 -4.47
C THR A 51 -1.52 3.35 -4.00
N VAL A 52 -2.08 4.44 -4.51
CA VAL A 52 -3.40 4.93 -4.09
C VAL A 52 -4.44 4.81 -5.20
N GLU A 53 -5.63 4.36 -4.86
CA GLU A 53 -6.82 4.54 -5.68
C GLU A 53 -7.41 5.94 -5.47
N THR A 54 -7.89 6.59 -6.51
CA THR A 54 -8.52 7.92 -6.40
C THR A 54 -10.04 7.82 -6.45
N ALA A 55 -10.74 8.39 -5.47
CA ALA A 55 -12.19 8.56 -5.50
C ALA A 55 -12.56 9.81 -6.32
N GLN A 56 -13.03 9.61 -7.55
CA GLN A 56 -13.19 10.67 -8.54
C GLN A 56 -14.51 11.45 -8.42
N ASN A 57 -15.59 10.78 -8.02
CA ASN A 57 -16.93 11.36 -7.93
C ASN A 57 -17.56 11.20 -6.54
N ASP A 58 -18.70 11.84 -6.31
CA ASP A 58 -19.38 11.82 -5.00
C ASP A 58 -19.81 10.41 -4.57
N ALA A 59 -20.18 9.54 -5.51
CA ALA A 59 -20.56 8.16 -5.20
C ALA A 59 -19.35 7.35 -4.74
N GLU A 60 -18.21 7.48 -5.43
CA GLU A 60 -16.95 6.86 -5.03
C GLU A 60 -16.43 7.42 -3.70
N ARG A 61 -16.57 8.73 -3.46
CA ARG A 61 -16.21 9.34 -2.18
C ARG A 61 -17.10 8.85 -1.04
N ALA A 62 -18.40 8.71 -1.28
CA ALA A 62 -19.34 8.20 -0.29
C ALA A 62 -19.13 6.72 0.02
N GLN A 63 -18.74 5.93 -0.99
CA GLN A 63 -18.41 4.51 -0.85
C GLN A 63 -17.06 4.31 -0.14
N GLY A 64 -16.02 5.05 -0.56
CA GLY A 64 -14.67 4.89 -0.05
C GLY A 64 -14.20 3.42 -0.05
N LEU A 65 -13.73 2.96 1.11
CA LEU A 65 -13.31 1.58 1.35
C LEU A 65 -14.40 0.69 1.99
N SER A 66 -15.63 1.20 2.15
CA SER A 66 -16.74 0.44 2.76
C SER A 66 -16.99 -0.89 2.03
N GLY A 67 -17.27 -1.94 2.80
CA GLY A 67 -17.54 -3.30 2.30
C GLY A 67 -16.31 -4.09 1.85
N ARG A 68 -15.15 -3.46 1.67
CA ARG A 68 -13.91 -4.17 1.33
C ARG A 68 -13.48 -5.09 2.49
N GLN A 69 -12.92 -6.25 2.18
CA GLN A 69 -12.47 -7.21 3.19
C GLN A 69 -11.10 -6.85 3.78
N SER A 70 -10.26 -6.20 2.98
CA SER A 70 -8.92 -5.77 3.38
C SER A 70 -8.45 -4.61 2.50
N LEU A 71 -7.34 -4.00 2.93
CA LEU A 71 -6.54 -3.05 2.17
C LEU A 71 -5.09 -3.52 2.22
N PRO A 72 -4.46 -3.88 1.08
CA PRO A 72 -3.07 -4.34 1.06
C PRO A 72 -2.09 -3.35 1.70
N GLU A 73 -1.02 -3.86 2.33
CA GLU A 73 0.09 -3.01 2.74
C GLU A 73 0.68 -2.27 1.52
N GLY A 74 1.10 -1.02 1.70
CA GLY A 74 1.62 -0.20 0.61
C GLY A 74 0.53 0.32 -0.34
N SER A 75 -0.75 0.16 0.02
CA SER A 75 -1.87 0.74 -0.71
C SER A 75 -2.73 1.68 0.14
N GLY A 76 -3.49 2.54 -0.53
CA GLY A 76 -4.42 3.46 0.10
C GLY A 76 -5.50 3.97 -0.84
N MET A 77 -6.35 4.86 -0.33
CA MET A 77 -7.30 5.61 -1.13
C MET A 77 -7.10 7.10 -0.91
N VAL A 78 -7.13 7.89 -1.98
CA VAL A 78 -7.05 9.34 -1.92
C VAL A 78 -8.37 9.98 -2.33
N PHE A 79 -8.76 10.98 -1.54
CA PHE A 79 -9.92 11.84 -1.78
C PHE A 79 -9.39 13.23 -2.07
N LEU A 80 -9.66 13.75 -3.27
CA LEU A 80 -9.23 15.08 -3.72
C LEU A 80 -10.43 16.03 -3.71
N PHE A 81 -10.20 17.27 -3.30
CA PHE A 81 -11.24 18.28 -3.18
C PHE A 81 -10.84 19.60 -3.84
N ASP A 82 -11.77 20.19 -4.59
CA ASP A 82 -11.57 21.45 -5.32
C ASP A 82 -11.40 22.66 -4.39
N LYS A 83 -12.02 22.60 -3.21
CA LYS A 83 -12.04 23.69 -2.24
C LYS A 83 -11.48 23.22 -0.90
N PRO A 84 -10.65 24.03 -0.21
CA PRO A 84 -10.26 23.72 1.16
C PRO A 84 -11.48 23.75 2.10
N ASP A 85 -11.73 22.66 2.82
CA ASP A 85 -12.79 22.59 3.84
C ASP A 85 -12.49 21.51 4.90
N ARG A 86 -13.30 21.45 5.98
CA ARG A 86 -13.26 20.42 7.01
C ARG A 86 -14.15 19.24 6.62
N TYR A 87 -13.66 18.47 5.64
CA TYR A 87 -14.36 17.30 5.12
C TYR A 87 -14.58 16.23 6.20
N SER A 88 -15.70 15.52 6.03
CA SER A 88 -16.25 14.62 7.03
C SER A 88 -16.23 13.20 6.52
N PHE A 89 -15.68 12.32 7.32
CA PHE A 89 -15.59 10.91 7.00
C PHE A 89 -16.30 10.07 8.07
N TRP A 90 -16.62 8.85 7.70
CA TRP A 90 -17.25 7.87 8.55
C TRP A 90 -16.59 6.50 8.32
N MET A 91 -16.85 5.55 9.21
CA MET A 91 -16.38 4.17 9.05
C MET A 91 -17.55 3.23 8.77
N LYS A 92 -18.65 3.74 8.19
CA LYS A 92 -19.84 2.94 7.94
C LYS A 92 -19.49 1.74 7.04
N ASP A 93 -19.93 0.55 7.43
CA ASP A 93 -19.69 -0.71 6.72
C ASP A 93 -18.19 -1.04 6.50
N MET A 94 -17.31 -0.48 7.34
CA MET A 94 -15.87 -0.77 7.29
C MET A 94 -15.55 -2.08 8.01
N ASN A 95 -14.66 -2.90 7.43
CA ASN A 95 -14.23 -4.18 8.02
C ASN A 95 -12.84 -4.14 8.68
N PHE A 96 -12.11 -3.04 8.55
CA PHE A 96 -10.76 -2.86 9.10
C PHE A 96 -10.51 -1.42 9.55
N ALA A 97 -9.54 -1.24 10.43
CA ALA A 97 -9.18 0.08 10.95
C ALA A 97 -8.30 0.85 9.95
N LEU A 98 -8.36 2.18 10.00
CA LEU A 98 -7.65 3.08 9.08
C LEU A 98 -6.85 4.15 9.84
N ASP A 99 -5.77 4.62 9.23
CA ASP A 99 -5.22 5.95 9.52
C ASP A 99 -5.75 6.94 8.47
N PHE A 100 -6.14 8.13 8.92
CA PHE A 100 -6.50 9.24 8.05
C PHE A 100 -5.34 10.24 8.01
N ILE A 101 -4.80 10.49 6.82
CA ILE A 101 -3.72 11.45 6.60
C ILE A 101 -4.32 12.66 5.88
N TRP A 102 -4.44 13.76 6.61
CA TRP A 102 -5.09 14.99 6.15
C TRP A 102 -4.07 15.90 5.47
N LEU A 103 -4.38 16.37 4.26
CA LEU A 103 -3.45 17.14 3.44
C LEU A 103 -3.96 18.54 3.13
N SER A 104 -3.09 19.53 3.24
CA SER A 104 -3.33 20.87 2.69
C SER A 104 -2.16 21.26 1.80
N LYS A 105 -2.43 21.65 0.55
CA LYS A 105 -1.39 22.01 -0.45
C LYS A 105 -0.30 20.94 -0.56
N ASP A 106 -0.72 19.67 -0.62
CA ASP A 106 0.13 18.49 -0.77
C ASP A 106 1.17 18.34 0.35
N GLN A 107 0.83 18.81 1.55
CA GLN A 107 1.58 18.60 2.78
C GLN A 107 0.68 17.95 3.83
N VAL A 108 1.22 17.00 4.60
CA VAL A 108 0.53 16.41 5.75
C VAL A 108 0.35 17.47 6.82
N VAL A 109 -0.90 17.77 7.17
CA VAL A 109 -1.22 18.79 8.18
C VAL A 109 -1.79 18.20 9.46
N GLU A 110 -2.31 16.97 9.40
CA GLU A 110 -2.85 16.24 10.53
C GLU A 110 -2.87 14.75 10.20
N ILE A 111 -2.79 13.91 11.23
CA ILE A 111 -2.97 12.45 11.12
C ILE A 111 -3.96 12.04 12.20
N THR A 112 -5.02 11.33 11.83
CA THR A 112 -5.92 10.64 12.79
C THR A 112 -5.64 9.15 12.69
N PRO A 113 -4.80 8.60 13.59
CA PRO A 113 -4.37 7.21 13.50
C PRO A 113 -5.39 6.25 14.10
N GLN A 114 -5.36 5.00 13.65
CA GLN A 114 -6.04 3.85 14.27
C GLN A 114 -7.55 4.06 14.49
N VAL A 115 -8.23 4.70 13.54
CA VAL A 115 -9.68 4.83 13.57
C VAL A 115 -10.30 3.44 13.42
N PRO A 116 -11.07 2.96 14.41
CA PRO A 116 -11.56 1.58 14.41
C PRO A 116 -12.73 1.40 13.43
N ALA A 117 -12.81 0.18 12.87
CA ALA A 117 -14.05 -0.28 12.24
C ALA A 117 -15.19 -0.36 13.28
N PRO A 118 -16.45 -0.16 12.89
CA PRO A 118 -17.59 -0.31 13.78
C PRO A 118 -17.64 -1.70 14.40
N SER A 119 -17.97 -1.77 15.69
CA SER A 119 -18.14 -3.03 16.43
C SER A 119 -19.23 -2.86 17.49
N ALA A 120 -19.59 -3.95 18.17
CA ALA A 120 -20.54 -3.86 19.29
C ALA A 120 -20.03 -2.97 20.43
N GLN A 121 -18.71 -2.90 20.63
CA GLN A 121 -18.06 -2.10 21.67
C GLN A 121 -17.82 -0.65 21.21
N VAL A 122 -17.63 -0.43 19.91
CA VAL A 122 -17.48 0.88 19.29
C VAL A 122 -18.55 1.02 18.20
N PRO A 123 -19.82 1.22 18.58
CA PRO A 123 -20.88 1.42 17.60
C PRO A 123 -20.57 2.70 16.80
N ILE A 124 -20.74 2.63 15.48
CA ILE A 124 -20.53 3.66 14.45
C ILE A 124 -19.77 4.89 14.98
N PRO A 125 -18.46 5.05 14.69
CA PRO A 125 -17.71 6.16 15.23
C PRO A 125 -18.34 7.50 14.84
N ALA A 126 -18.26 8.46 15.77
CA ALA A 126 -18.54 9.85 15.49
C ALA A 126 -17.78 10.29 14.22
N THR A 127 -18.39 11.17 13.43
CA THR A 127 -17.80 11.68 12.20
C THR A 127 -16.35 12.10 12.39
N ILE A 128 -15.44 11.56 11.58
CA ILE A 128 -14.02 11.92 11.60
C ILE A 128 -13.85 13.19 10.77
N ARG A 129 -13.21 14.21 11.34
CA ARG A 129 -13.01 15.52 10.71
C ARG A 129 -11.64 16.08 11.09
N PRO A 130 -10.96 16.79 10.18
CA PRO A 130 -9.72 17.47 10.50
C PRO A 130 -9.99 18.73 11.33
N SER A 131 -9.00 19.14 12.12
CA SER A 131 -9.00 20.36 12.92
C SER A 131 -8.89 21.65 12.09
N GLN A 132 -8.56 21.56 10.81
CA GLN A 132 -8.39 22.68 9.89
C GLN A 132 -8.84 22.32 8.46
N PRO A 133 -9.07 23.30 7.56
CA PRO A 133 -9.41 23.03 6.16
C PRO A 133 -8.30 22.27 5.42
N VAL A 134 -8.69 21.25 4.66
CA VAL A 134 -7.81 20.36 3.90
C VAL A 134 -8.23 20.34 2.43
N THR A 135 -7.30 19.99 1.54
CA THR A 135 -7.56 19.83 0.10
C THR A 135 -7.54 18.37 -0.34
N ALA A 136 -7.04 17.46 0.49
CA ALA A 136 -7.06 16.05 0.22
C ALA A 136 -6.99 15.22 1.52
N VAL A 137 -7.37 13.96 1.42
CA VAL A 137 -7.27 12.97 2.49
C VAL A 137 -6.75 11.68 1.90
N ILE A 138 -5.82 11.02 2.59
CA ILE A 138 -5.36 9.68 2.23
C ILE A 138 -5.75 8.72 3.37
N GLU A 139 -6.52 7.69 3.04
CA GLU A 139 -6.82 6.57 3.92
C GLU A 139 -5.83 5.43 3.66
N VAL A 140 -5.23 4.90 4.71
CA VAL A 140 -4.27 3.79 4.68
C VAL A 140 -4.56 2.80 5.82
N PRO A 141 -4.01 1.56 5.79
CA PRO A 141 -4.22 0.62 6.89
C PRO A 141 -3.79 1.21 8.24
N ALA A 142 -4.56 0.95 9.31
CA ALA A 142 -4.24 1.47 10.63
C ALA A 142 -2.81 1.15 11.10
N GLY A 143 -2.14 2.14 11.68
CA GLY A 143 -0.76 2.04 12.15
C GLY A 143 0.29 2.18 11.05
N TRP A 144 -0.10 2.30 9.77
CA TRP A 144 0.84 2.51 8.67
C TRP A 144 1.60 3.83 8.83
N ALA A 145 0.95 4.91 9.26
CA ALA A 145 1.63 6.20 9.41
C ALA A 145 2.79 6.11 10.42
N ILE A 146 2.59 5.38 11.52
CA ILE A 146 3.62 5.13 12.53
C ILE A 146 4.72 4.22 11.97
N LYS A 147 4.36 3.08 11.35
CA LYS A 147 5.30 2.11 10.75
C LYS A 147 6.20 2.77 9.71
N SER A 148 5.65 3.70 8.93
CA SER A 148 6.33 4.42 7.85
C SER A 148 6.95 5.75 8.31
N ASN A 149 6.88 6.08 9.62
CA ASN A 149 7.43 7.31 10.20
C ASN A 149 6.93 8.59 9.50
N ILE A 150 5.66 8.61 9.09
CA ILE A 150 5.01 9.76 8.48
C ILE A 150 4.65 10.78 9.55
N LYS A 151 4.89 12.06 9.26
CA LYS A 151 4.74 13.17 10.20
C LYS A 151 4.00 14.33 9.57
N VAL A 152 3.39 15.14 10.44
CA VAL A 152 2.94 16.48 10.05
C VAL A 152 4.14 17.27 9.52
N GLY A 153 3.94 17.91 8.37
CA GLY A 153 4.97 18.62 7.62
C GLY A 153 5.54 17.83 6.43
N ASP A 154 5.34 16.52 6.37
CA ASP A 154 5.80 15.71 5.23
C ASP A 154 5.13 16.14 3.94
N LYS A 155 5.93 16.23 2.88
CA LYS A 155 5.42 16.54 1.53
C LYS A 155 4.86 15.28 0.89
N VAL A 156 3.80 15.49 0.12
CA VAL A 156 3.21 14.49 -0.76
C VAL A 156 3.54 14.84 -2.21
N LEU A 157 4.06 13.87 -2.95
CA LEU A 157 4.42 14.00 -4.35
C LEU A 157 3.60 13.01 -5.19
N GLY A 158 3.36 13.34 -6.47
CA GLY A 158 2.66 12.45 -7.41
C GLY A 158 1.13 12.59 -7.41
N LEU A 159 0.55 13.34 -6.46
CA LEU A 159 -0.85 13.75 -6.52
C LEU A 159 -1.07 14.61 -7.77
N THR A 160 -2.06 14.26 -8.57
CA THR A 160 -2.47 15.05 -9.73
C THR A 160 -3.95 15.30 -9.59
N ARG A 161 -4.33 16.58 -9.70
CA ARG A 161 -5.69 17.08 -9.53
C ARG A 161 -6.34 17.29 -10.89
#